data_AF-X1BEN6-F1
#
_entry.id   AF-X1BEN6-F1
#
_cell.length_a   1.000
_cell.length_b   1.000
_cell.length_c   1.000
_cell.angle_alpha   90.00
_cell.angle_beta   90.00
_cell.angle_gamma   90.00
#
_symmetry.space_group_name_H-M   'P 1'
#
loop_
_entity.id
_entity.type
_entity.pdbx_description
1 polymer ?
#
loop_
_entity_poly.entity_id
_entity_poly.type
_entity_poly.pdbx_seq_one_letter_code
_entity_poly.pdbx_strand_id
1 'polypeptide(L)'
;QIKDAVLDLAAKIIPEREVTCQVNVGDNVEKGILYLTITGTSAEAGDDGEVGRGNRSNGLITPCRPMSLEAVCGKNPINHVGKLYNILGTEMSREIYKRGEGDILEAHVKLLSQIGQHNRIGYHY
;
A
#
# COMPACT_ATOMS: atom_id res chain seq x y z
N GLN A 1 -14.02 16.14 15.06
CA GLN A 1 -14.71 15.28 14.07
C GLN A 1 -13.76 14.29 13.41
N ILE A 2 -12.84 14.69 12.51
CA ILE A 2 -11.97 13.69 11.84
C ILE A 2 -11.02 12.97 12.81
N LYS A 3 -10.40 13.71 13.74
CA LYS A 3 -9.53 13.16 14.77
C LYS A 3 -10.26 12.10 15.60
N ASP A 4 -11.47 12.44 16.08
CA ASP A 4 -12.27 11.55 16.92
C ASP A 4 -12.69 10.29 16.14
N ALA A 5 -13.13 10.45 14.88
CA ALA A 5 -13.48 9.31 14.03
C ALA A 5 -12.31 8.34 13.81
N VAL A 6 -11.08 8.86 13.66
CA VAL A 6 -9.87 8.04 13.53
C VAL A 6 -9.54 7.33 14.84
N LEU A 7 -9.64 8.01 15.98
CA LEU A 7 -9.38 7.41 17.29
C LEU A 7 -10.43 6.33 17.65
N ASP A 8 -11.70 6.58 17.33
CA ASP A 8 -12.78 5.60 17.49
C ASP A 8 -12.56 4.35 16.62
N LEU A 9 -12.04 4.53 15.40
CA LEU A 9 -11.69 3.42 14.53
C LEU A 9 -10.49 2.64 15.07
N ALA A 10 -9.46 3.33 15.54
CA ALA A 10 -8.27 2.71 16.12
C ALA A 10 -8.62 1.87 17.35
N ALA A 11 -9.47 2.37 18.24
CA ALA A 11 -9.95 1.65 19.42
C ALA A 11 -10.71 0.35 19.07
N LYS A 12 -11.31 0.27 17.86
CA LYS A 12 -12.00 -0.94 17.39
C LYS A 12 -11.06 -1.96 16.74
N ILE A 13 -10.05 -1.50 16.01
CA ILE A 13 -9.18 -2.37 15.19
C ILE A 13 -7.96 -2.87 15.97
N ILE A 14 -7.39 -2.03 16.84
CA ILE A 14 -6.16 -2.30 17.62
C ILE A 14 -6.29 -1.80 19.07
N PRO A 15 -7.27 -2.33 19.84
CA PRO A 15 -7.60 -1.83 21.18
C PRO A 15 -6.43 -1.92 22.18
N GLU A 16 -5.47 -2.79 21.93
CA GLU A 16 -4.30 -3.02 22.78
C GLU A 16 -3.21 -1.95 22.61
N ARG A 17 -3.32 -1.06 21.62
CA ARG A 17 -2.32 -0.04 21.33
C ARG A 17 -2.77 1.35 21.79
N GLU A 18 -1.83 2.07 22.39
CA GLU A 18 -1.99 3.50 22.59
C GLU A 18 -1.81 4.23 21.25
N VAL A 19 -2.84 4.94 20.80
CA VAL A 19 -2.87 5.62 19.50
C VAL A 19 -3.07 7.11 19.69
N THR A 20 -2.21 7.90 19.06
CA THR A 20 -2.37 9.36 18.95
C THR A 20 -2.71 9.72 17.51
N CYS A 21 -3.49 10.80 17.33
CA CYS A 21 -3.89 11.30 16.02
C CYS A 21 -3.60 12.80 15.94
N GLN A 22 -2.86 13.18 14.91
CA GLN A 22 -2.57 14.57 14.55
C GLN A 22 -3.16 14.86 13.17
N VAL A 23 -3.71 16.05 12.99
CA VAL A 23 -4.40 16.48 11.76
C VAL A 23 -3.77 17.78 11.32
N ASN A 24 -3.40 17.88 10.04
CA ASN A 24 -2.79 19.06 9.42
C ASN A 24 -1.71 19.74 10.29
N VAL A 25 -0.67 18.98 10.66
CA VAL A 25 0.41 19.46 11.55
C VAL A 25 1.13 20.70 11.03
N GLY A 26 1.05 20.97 9.72
CA GLY A 26 1.61 22.17 9.09
C GLY A 26 0.79 23.45 9.25
N ASP A 27 -0.43 23.38 9.78
CA ASP A 27 -1.29 24.55 9.96
C ASP A 27 -0.71 25.54 11.00
N ASN A 28 -0.79 26.84 10.71
CA ASN A 28 -0.51 27.93 11.63
C ASN A 28 -1.67 28.93 11.59
N VAL A 29 -2.58 28.79 12.55
CA VAL A 29 -3.82 29.59 12.63
C VAL A 29 -3.52 31.08 12.86
N GLU A 30 -2.53 31.42 13.69
CA GLU A 30 -2.17 32.81 13.98
C GLU A 30 -1.70 33.57 12.74
N LYS A 31 -1.03 32.86 11.82
CA LYS A 31 -0.55 33.40 10.55
C LYS A 31 -1.54 33.20 9.39
N GLY A 32 -2.70 32.60 9.65
CA GLY A 32 -3.69 32.28 8.62
C GLY A 32 -3.22 31.23 7.60
N ILE A 33 -2.22 30.41 7.96
CA ILE A 33 -1.71 29.33 7.10
C ILE A 33 -2.50 28.07 7.43
N LEU A 34 -3.39 27.66 6.54
CA LEU A 34 -4.27 26.51 6.74
C LEU A 34 -4.30 25.66 5.47
N TYR A 35 -4.42 24.34 5.62
CA TYR A 35 -4.60 23.44 4.50
C TYR A 35 -6.04 23.51 3.95
N LEU A 36 -6.33 24.57 3.20
CA LEU A 36 -7.57 24.77 2.46
C LEU A 36 -7.31 24.61 0.97
N THR A 37 -8.26 24.00 0.26
CA THR A 37 -8.23 23.83 -1.20
C THR A 37 -9.59 24.18 -1.80
N ILE A 38 -9.61 24.61 -3.06
CA ILE A 38 -10.82 24.89 -3.84
C ILE A 38 -11.38 23.58 -4.40
N THR A 39 -10.50 22.70 -4.91
CA THR A 39 -10.88 21.47 -5.63
C THR A 39 -10.80 20.21 -4.79
N GLY A 40 -10.23 20.27 -3.59
CA GLY A 40 -10.05 19.11 -2.71
C GLY A 40 -8.73 18.36 -2.90
N THR A 41 -7.77 18.88 -3.69
CA THR A 41 -6.44 18.28 -3.89
C THR A 41 -5.34 19.34 -3.84
N SER A 42 -4.18 19.02 -3.25
CA SER A 42 -3.03 19.93 -3.25
C SER A 42 -2.42 20.13 -4.64
N ALA A 43 -2.78 19.30 -5.62
CA ALA A 43 -2.31 19.46 -6.99
C ALA A 43 -2.69 20.82 -7.61
N GLU A 44 -3.72 21.50 -7.09
CA GLU A 44 -4.06 22.86 -7.51
C GLU A 44 -3.05 23.92 -7.05
N ALA A 45 -2.22 23.59 -6.07
CA ALA A 45 -1.31 24.50 -5.37
C ALA A 45 0.17 24.13 -5.57
N GLY A 46 0.50 23.38 -6.62
CA GLY A 46 1.88 23.13 -7.05
C GLY A 46 2.46 21.76 -6.65
N ASP A 47 1.66 20.86 -6.05
CA ASP A 47 2.09 19.48 -5.82
C ASP A 47 1.94 18.64 -7.10
N ASP A 48 3.02 17.97 -7.51
CA ASP A 48 3.04 17.06 -8.66
C ASP A 48 2.93 15.58 -8.26
N GLY A 49 2.39 14.76 -9.16
CA GLY A 49 2.23 13.31 -8.98
C GLY A 49 2.83 12.49 -10.11
N GLU A 50 3.46 11.36 -9.76
CA GLU A 50 4.05 10.42 -10.73
C GLU A 50 3.63 8.97 -10.43
N VAL A 51 3.42 8.19 -11.49
CA VAL A 51 3.10 6.75 -11.38
C VAL A 51 4.25 6.00 -10.69
N GLY A 52 3.91 5.17 -9.70
CA GLY A 52 4.90 4.37 -8.96
C GLY A 52 5.51 5.07 -7.75
N ARG A 53 5.14 6.33 -7.48
CA ARG A 53 5.61 7.09 -6.31
C ARG A 53 4.69 7.05 -5.08
N GLY A 54 3.61 6.27 -5.16
CA GLY A 54 2.65 6.06 -4.07
C GLY A 54 2.66 4.63 -3.54
N ASN A 55 1.47 4.15 -3.16
CA ASN A 55 1.24 2.83 -2.59
C ASN A 55 1.70 1.69 -3.50
N ARG A 56 2.03 0.53 -2.88
CA ARG A 56 2.29 -0.73 -3.58
C ARG A 56 0.97 -1.42 -3.97
N SER A 57 1.04 -2.60 -4.60
CA SER A 57 -0.14 -3.36 -5.05
C SER A 57 -1.15 -3.65 -3.94
N ASN A 58 -0.68 -3.77 -2.70
CA ASN A 58 -1.51 -4.01 -1.53
C ASN A 58 -2.18 -2.73 -0.95
N GLY A 59 -1.92 -1.56 -1.55
CA GLY A 59 -2.48 -0.29 -1.12
C GLY A 59 -1.72 0.42 0.01
N LEU A 60 -0.54 -0.07 0.42
CA LEU A 60 0.27 0.53 1.49
C LEU A 60 1.72 0.78 1.07
N ILE A 61 2.44 1.60 1.83
CA ILE A 61 3.90 1.70 1.83
C ILE A 61 4.38 1.15 3.17
N THR A 62 5.12 0.04 3.15
CA THR A 62 5.50 -0.71 4.35
C THR A 62 7.02 -0.91 4.44
N PRO A 63 7.78 0.09 4.93
CA PRO A 63 9.25 0.05 4.95
C PRO A 63 9.83 -1.17 5.67
N CYS A 64 9.13 -1.68 6.70
CA CYS A 64 9.54 -2.84 7.47
C CYS A 64 9.13 -4.19 6.84
N ARG A 65 8.62 -4.20 5.60
CA ARG A 65 8.22 -5.40 4.87
C ARG A 65 8.93 -5.46 3.51
N PRO A 66 9.15 -6.66 2.94
CA PRO A 66 9.59 -6.78 1.56
C PRO A 66 8.60 -6.10 0.60
N MET A 67 9.11 -5.29 -0.33
CA MET A 67 8.31 -4.62 -1.34
C MET A 67 8.97 -4.73 -2.71
N SER A 68 8.17 -4.84 -3.77
CA SER A 68 8.62 -4.55 -5.12
C SER A 68 8.65 -3.03 -5.34
N LEU A 69 9.59 -2.56 -6.16
CA LEU A 69 9.62 -1.17 -6.64
C LEU A 69 8.91 -1.01 -8.00
N GLU A 70 8.39 -2.10 -8.58
CA GLU A 70 7.68 -2.02 -9.85
C GLU A 70 6.37 -1.26 -9.74
N ALA A 71 6.15 -0.36 -10.69
CA ALA A 71 4.92 0.38 -10.80
C ALA A 71 3.83 -0.51 -11.43
N VAL A 72 2.74 -0.72 -10.71
CA VAL A 72 1.65 -1.60 -11.15
C VAL A 72 0.65 -0.86 -12.06
N CYS A 73 0.43 0.43 -11.81
CA CYS A 73 -0.53 1.24 -12.55
C CYS A 73 -0.07 1.47 -14.01
N GLY A 74 -1.01 1.47 -14.96
CA GLY A 74 -0.74 1.71 -16.38
C GLY A 74 -0.08 0.56 -17.15
N LYS A 75 0.47 -0.47 -16.48
CA LYS A 75 1.11 -1.61 -17.14
C LYS A 75 0.08 -2.58 -17.75
N ASN A 76 0.45 -3.23 -18.86
CA ASN A 76 -0.39 -4.19 -19.58
C ASN A 76 -0.79 -5.36 -18.65
N PRO A 77 -2.10 -5.65 -18.49
CA PRO A 77 -2.59 -6.68 -17.57
C PRO A 77 -2.41 -8.12 -18.09
N ILE A 78 -1.97 -8.33 -19.32
CA ILE A 78 -1.84 -9.65 -19.95
C ILE A 78 -0.41 -10.19 -19.85
N ASN A 79 0.60 -9.34 -20.07
CA ASN A 79 1.97 -9.81 -20.23
C ASN A 79 3.02 -9.10 -19.36
N HIS A 80 2.68 -8.00 -18.68
CA HIS A 80 3.65 -7.31 -17.83
C HIS A 80 3.83 -8.04 -16.51
N VAL A 81 4.86 -8.87 -16.44
CA VAL A 81 5.23 -9.69 -15.27
C VAL A 81 5.29 -8.90 -13.97
N GLY A 82 5.85 -7.68 -13.98
CA GLY A 82 5.91 -6.84 -12.78
C GLY A 82 4.53 -6.50 -12.19
N LYS A 83 3.49 -6.36 -13.04
CA LYS A 83 2.12 -6.11 -12.59
C LYS A 83 1.48 -7.40 -12.09
N LEU A 84 1.55 -8.44 -12.94
CA LEU A 84 0.96 -9.74 -12.65
C LEU A 84 1.52 -10.34 -11.36
N TYR A 85 2.84 -10.31 -11.17
CA TYR A 85 3.51 -10.92 -10.04
C TYR A 85 3.28 -10.18 -8.73
N ASN A 86 3.14 -8.84 -8.75
CA ASN A 86 2.78 -8.09 -7.56
C ASN A 86 1.35 -8.40 -7.09
N ILE A 87 0.39 -8.50 -8.03
CA ILE A 87 -0.99 -8.88 -7.71
C ILE A 87 -1.04 -10.34 -7.26
N LEU A 88 -0.48 -11.25 -8.05
CA LEU A 88 -0.45 -12.68 -7.76
C LEU A 88 0.25 -12.99 -6.44
N GLY A 89 1.40 -12.37 -6.15
CA GLY A 89 2.10 -12.55 -4.88
C GLY A 89 1.26 -12.12 -3.68
N THR A 90 0.46 -11.05 -3.83
CA THR A 90 -0.48 -10.60 -2.79
C THR A 90 -1.62 -11.61 -2.58
N GLU A 91 -2.17 -12.17 -3.66
CA GLU A 91 -3.24 -13.17 -3.56
C GLU A 91 -2.72 -14.51 -3.01
N MET A 92 -1.52 -14.93 -3.41
CA MET A 92 -0.88 -16.14 -2.88
C MET A 92 -0.58 -16.00 -1.39
N SER A 93 -0.06 -14.86 -0.92
CA SER A 93 0.19 -14.68 0.51
C SER A 93 -1.09 -14.72 1.35
N ARG A 94 -2.17 -14.12 0.85
CA ARG A 94 -3.51 -14.19 1.47
C ARG A 94 -4.02 -15.61 1.56
N GLU A 95 -3.92 -16.38 0.48
CA GLU A 95 -4.40 -17.76 0.44
C GLU A 95 -3.55 -18.69 1.32
N ILE A 96 -2.23 -18.52 1.34
CA ILE A 96 -1.32 -19.26 2.25
C ILE A 96 -1.70 -18.98 3.71
N TYR A 97 -1.83 -17.70 4.08
CA TYR A 97 -2.20 -17.31 5.44
C TYR A 97 -3.56 -17.91 5.84
N LYS A 98 -4.56 -17.82 4.95
CA LYS A 98 -5.90 -18.39 5.18
C LYS A 98 -5.86 -19.91 5.39
N ARG A 99 -5.11 -20.64 4.56
CA ARG A 99 -4.96 -22.10 4.67
C ARG A 99 -4.10 -22.55 5.85
N GLY A 100 -3.27 -21.65 6.39
CA GLY A 100 -2.48 -21.94 7.58
C GLY A 100 -3.30 -22.05 8.86
N GLU A 101 -4.58 -21.64 8.86
CA GLU A 101 -5.54 -21.81 9.96
C GLU A 101 -5.01 -21.39 11.37
N GLY A 102 -4.05 -20.46 11.42
CA GLY A 102 -3.42 -19.96 12.65
C GLY A 102 -1.97 -20.43 12.88
N ASP A 103 -1.51 -21.47 12.20
CA ASP A 103 -0.13 -21.97 12.29
C ASP A 103 0.87 -21.04 11.56
N ILE A 104 0.37 -20.26 10.61
CA ILE A 104 1.15 -19.28 9.86
C ILE A 104 0.82 -17.89 10.39
N LEU A 105 1.77 -17.29 11.11
CA LEU A 105 1.63 -15.91 11.61
C LEU A 105 1.79 -14.86 10.49
N GLU A 106 2.61 -15.16 9.49
CA GLU A 106 2.86 -14.26 8.36
C GLU A 106 3.37 -15.02 7.13
N ALA A 107 2.94 -14.60 5.93
CA ALA A 107 3.40 -15.14 4.66
C ALA A 107 3.88 -14.02 3.72
N HIS A 108 5.11 -14.17 3.20
CA HIS A 108 5.70 -13.28 2.20
C HIS A 108 5.97 -14.05 0.92
N VAL A 109 5.45 -13.57 -0.20
CA VAL A 109 5.66 -14.20 -1.52
C VAL A 109 6.47 -13.26 -2.41
N LYS A 110 7.55 -13.78 -2.99
CA LYS A 110 8.38 -13.10 -3.99
C LYS A 110 8.41 -13.93 -5.25
N LEU A 111 8.02 -13.32 -6.36
CA LEU A 111 8.06 -13.94 -7.68
C LEU A 111 9.07 -13.16 -8.54
N LEU A 112 9.96 -13.88 -9.21
CA LEU A 112 10.97 -13.30 -10.09
C LEU A 112 10.79 -13.89 -11.49
N SER A 113 10.79 -13.03 -12.50
CA SER A 113 10.74 -13.41 -13.92
C SER A 113 12.06 -13.10 -14.59
N GLN A 114 12.39 -13.86 -15.64
CA GLN A 114 13.47 -13.56 -16.55
C GLN A 114 12.91 -13.25 -17.95
N ILE A 115 13.39 -12.17 -18.58
CA ILE A 115 13.00 -11.83 -19.96
C ILE A 115 13.37 -12.99 -20.90
N GLY A 116 12.44 -13.38 -21.76
CA GLY A 116 12.63 -14.47 -22.72
C GLY A 116 12.35 -15.87 -22.17
N GLN A 117 12.13 -16.02 -20.85
CA GLN A 117 11.56 -17.25 -20.31
C GLN A 117 10.03 -17.20 -20.33
N HIS A 118 9.42 -18.37 -20.54
CA HIS A 118 7.97 -18.50 -20.47
C HIS A 118 7.51 -18.31 -19.02
N ASN A 119 6.45 -17.52 -18.81
CA ASN A 119 5.84 -17.29 -17.50
C ASN A 119 5.09 -18.55 -17.03
N ARG A 120 5.81 -19.63 -16.72
CA ARG A 120 5.31 -20.73 -15.91
C ARG A 120 5.79 -20.49 -14.49
N ILE A 121 4.87 -20.56 -13.54
CA ILE A 121 5.22 -20.68 -12.12
C ILE A 121 5.91 -22.04 -12.01
N GLY A 122 7.24 -22.05 -12.05
CA GLY A 122 8.03 -23.27 -11.99
C GLY A 122 7.89 -23.89 -10.60
N TYR A 123 7.39 -25.12 -10.55
CA TYR A 123 7.67 -26.01 -9.43
C TYR A 123 9.12 -26.47 -9.61
N HIS A 124 10.04 -25.85 -8.89
CA HIS A 124 11.36 -26.46 -8.68
C HIS A 124 11.17 -27.52 -7.58
N TYR A 125 11.27 -28.80 -7.98
CA TYR A 125 11.48 -29.92 -7.07
C TYR A 125 12.92 -29.91 -6.55
#